data_AF-A0A914GYF3-F1
#
_entry.id   AF-A0A914GYF3-F1
#
_cell.length_a   1.000
_cell.length_b   1.000
_cell.length_c   1.000
_cell.angle_alpha   90.00
_cell.angle_beta   90.00
_cell.angle_gamma   90.00
#
_symmetry.space_group_name_H-M   'P 1'
#
loop_
_entity.id
_entity.type
_entity.pdbx_description
1 polymer ?
#
loop_
_entity_poly.entity_id
_entity_poly.type
_entity_poly.pdbx_seq_one_letter_code
_entity_poly.pdbx_strand_id
1 'polypeptide(L)'
;MNWGNKTKCRGAYWAPKIRSNLLDHFIECLVLKRLNVVPSDPPAFFRELLPTNEFEDLIFWPSVVLSKSKLWKECDSLAKNILQTNHFCPTEDILPPQFAFLTDKDYAKIVERLQNYENGVNLRATEDYSVVFEHPQLVDSWLRLVDGFVRERAAKDAPELRKAHLDAILGTKRAEAKGAKGAEKQQQKDDWEVDRAGGKKVNKSAGAKKGGGAGKGAAGKRKGGTESDAQAKYDPLSTARLPTDELFDELRRAVASSVSDGLPESLCAELEEEFGSAANKMYRECLGEEYKKVDFGEQQGLREIYEQKVAKFSETYADICLYEKGTEIFEENESLFGDLRTFLLRTLCTELSLSLLHAVAEPSSSQQAPQKFTQKQREQLIANLESKEAQKLAKELFDGLDSVEHFHEAVQRFASHGGAMLRQPDKRERSNRLDKFGTELRSQLADCSDPPTLLLLAVLLTLKKFFGVAVHASGKFVSPLILFISSKANKVSDPSLSELRDLLMDTQRLVVACIRKERSNEGGAGGGGAEEREEEKEQLTARMECLKTFFAENELKSDI
;
A
#
# COMPACT_ATOMS: atom_id res chain seq x y z
N MET A 1 -84.93 -20.76 -51.38
CA MET A 1 -83.96 -19.92 -52.13
C MET A 1 -82.58 -20.07 -51.52
N ASN A 2 -81.55 -20.23 -52.34
CA ASN A 2 -80.20 -20.61 -51.92
C ASN A 2 -79.47 -19.50 -51.13
N TRP A 3 -79.14 -19.76 -49.86
CA TRP A 3 -78.15 -18.93 -49.12
C TRP A 3 -76.71 -19.25 -49.56
N GLY A 4 -76.41 -20.48 -49.96
CA GLY A 4 -75.07 -20.91 -50.40
C GLY A 4 -74.55 -20.29 -51.71
N ASN A 5 -75.38 -19.60 -52.50
CA ASN A 5 -74.93 -18.91 -53.72
C ASN A 5 -74.40 -17.48 -53.47
N LYS A 6 -74.77 -16.82 -52.36
CA LYS A 6 -74.33 -15.43 -52.11
C LYS A 6 -72.84 -15.32 -51.78
N THR A 7 -72.25 -16.31 -51.11
CA THR A 7 -70.80 -16.38 -50.87
C THR A 7 -70.04 -16.71 -52.15
N LYS A 8 -70.44 -17.75 -52.90
CA LYS A 8 -69.80 -18.08 -54.20
C LYS A 8 -69.79 -16.93 -55.21
N CYS A 9 -70.91 -16.20 -55.36
CA CYS A 9 -70.96 -15.05 -56.26
C CYS A 9 -70.12 -13.85 -55.77
N ARG A 10 -69.93 -13.68 -54.45
CA ARG A 10 -69.03 -12.64 -53.91
C ARG A 10 -67.57 -13.03 -54.10
N GLY A 11 -67.19 -14.28 -53.84
CA GLY A 11 -65.83 -14.78 -54.05
C GLY A 11 -65.37 -14.56 -55.49
N ALA A 12 -66.18 -14.95 -56.48
CA ALA A 12 -65.88 -14.74 -57.90
C ALA A 12 -65.70 -13.26 -58.32
N TYR A 13 -66.39 -12.32 -57.65
CA TYR A 13 -66.27 -10.89 -57.92
C TYR A 13 -65.00 -10.27 -57.30
N TRP A 14 -64.60 -10.73 -56.11
CA TRP A 14 -63.42 -10.20 -55.42
C TRP A 14 -62.12 -10.91 -55.80
N ALA A 15 -62.15 -12.16 -56.28
CA ALA A 15 -60.94 -12.91 -56.65
C ALA A 15 -60.01 -12.17 -57.64
N PRO A 16 -60.48 -11.53 -58.73
CA PRO A 16 -59.60 -10.79 -59.63
C PRO A 16 -59.00 -9.55 -58.96
N LYS A 17 -59.75 -8.89 -58.06
CA LYS A 17 -59.32 -7.65 -57.39
C LYS A 17 -58.36 -7.93 -56.22
N ILE A 18 -58.54 -9.06 -55.53
CA ILE A 18 -57.63 -9.58 -54.52
C ILE A 18 -56.33 -10.08 -55.19
N ARG A 19 -56.43 -10.79 -56.33
CA ARG A 19 -55.26 -11.17 -57.15
C ARG A 19 -54.52 -9.95 -57.72
N SER A 20 -55.22 -8.86 -58.05
CA SER A 20 -54.61 -7.60 -58.45
C SER A 20 -53.90 -6.87 -57.30
N ASN A 21 -54.34 -7.03 -56.04
CA ASN A 21 -53.62 -6.48 -54.89
C ASN A 21 -52.40 -7.36 -54.49
N LEU A 22 -52.47 -8.67 -54.76
CA LEU A 22 -51.33 -9.60 -54.63
C LEU A 22 -50.20 -9.38 -55.65
N LEU A 23 -50.34 -8.42 -56.57
CA LEU A 23 -49.24 -7.99 -57.46
C LEU A 23 -48.02 -7.52 -56.66
N ASP A 24 -48.24 -6.84 -55.53
CA ASP A 24 -47.18 -6.38 -54.61
C ASP A 24 -46.84 -7.43 -53.51
N HIS A 25 -47.40 -8.64 -53.62
CA HIS A 25 -47.12 -9.82 -52.80
C HIS A 25 -47.55 -9.75 -51.32
N PHE A 26 -48.33 -8.72 -50.94
CA PHE A 26 -49.05 -8.63 -49.67
C PHE A 26 -50.45 -8.00 -49.81
N ILE A 27 -51.28 -8.10 -48.77
CA ILE A 27 -52.60 -7.47 -48.64
C ILE A 27 -52.79 -6.99 -47.20
N GLU A 28 -53.00 -5.69 -47.01
CA GLU A 28 -53.42 -5.13 -45.72
C GLU A 28 -54.79 -5.66 -45.26
N CYS A 29 -54.88 -6.09 -43.99
CA CYS A 29 -56.17 -6.46 -43.38
C CYS A 29 -57.14 -5.27 -43.28
N LEU A 30 -56.66 -4.03 -43.29
CA LEU A 30 -57.50 -2.82 -43.37
C LEU A 30 -58.23 -2.70 -44.72
N VAL A 31 -57.59 -3.11 -45.83
CA VAL A 31 -58.25 -3.15 -47.15
C VAL A 31 -59.38 -4.19 -47.13
N LEU A 32 -59.15 -5.37 -46.56
CA LEU A 32 -60.19 -6.41 -46.40
C LEU A 32 -61.38 -5.92 -45.54
N LYS A 33 -61.10 -5.14 -44.49
CA LYS A 33 -62.12 -4.46 -43.68
C LYS A 33 -62.92 -3.42 -44.49
N ARG A 34 -62.26 -2.55 -45.25
CA ARG A 34 -62.90 -1.53 -46.11
C ARG A 34 -63.77 -2.15 -47.22
N LEU A 35 -63.37 -3.30 -47.75
CA LEU A 35 -64.16 -4.05 -48.74
C LEU A 35 -65.36 -4.80 -48.14
N ASN A 36 -65.56 -4.72 -46.81
CA ASN A 36 -66.63 -5.39 -46.07
C ASN A 36 -66.60 -6.93 -46.25
N VAL A 37 -65.38 -7.49 -46.37
CA VAL A 37 -65.10 -8.91 -46.62
C VAL A 37 -64.87 -9.69 -45.31
N VAL A 38 -64.69 -8.98 -44.18
CA VAL A 38 -64.30 -9.50 -42.87
C VAL A 38 -65.04 -10.80 -42.49
N PRO A 39 -64.36 -11.96 -42.54
CA PRO A 39 -64.79 -13.13 -41.82
C PRO A 39 -64.27 -13.02 -40.38
N SER A 40 -64.88 -13.74 -39.45
CA SER A 40 -64.31 -13.98 -38.13
C SER A 40 -63.00 -14.79 -38.17
N ASP A 41 -62.68 -15.39 -39.32
CA ASP A 41 -61.49 -16.19 -39.61
C ASP A 41 -60.97 -15.90 -41.04
N PRO A 42 -59.96 -15.01 -41.22
CA PRO A 42 -59.39 -14.70 -42.54
C PRO A 42 -58.81 -15.91 -43.29
N PRO A 43 -58.03 -16.83 -42.66
CA PRO A 43 -57.62 -18.09 -43.27
C PRO A 43 -58.74 -18.90 -43.93
N ALA A 44 -59.93 -19.01 -43.31
CA ALA A 44 -61.05 -19.75 -43.92
C ALA A 44 -61.52 -19.11 -45.24
N PHE A 45 -61.57 -17.77 -45.32
CA PHE A 45 -61.99 -17.06 -46.52
C PHE A 45 -61.00 -17.21 -47.69
N PHE A 46 -59.70 -17.07 -47.44
CA PHE A 46 -58.70 -17.25 -48.50
C PHE A 46 -58.67 -18.70 -49.01
N ARG A 47 -58.98 -19.69 -48.17
CA ARG A 47 -59.09 -21.12 -48.54
C ARG A 47 -60.27 -21.41 -49.48
N GLU A 48 -61.37 -20.67 -49.38
CA GLU A 48 -62.50 -20.79 -50.32
C GLU A 48 -62.26 -20.03 -51.63
N LEU A 49 -61.35 -19.04 -51.63
CA LEU A 49 -61.14 -18.10 -52.74
C LEU A 49 -60.02 -18.53 -53.69
N LEU A 50 -58.95 -19.14 -53.17
CA LEU A 50 -57.72 -19.43 -53.89
C LEU A 50 -57.51 -20.94 -54.11
N PRO A 51 -56.84 -21.36 -55.21
CA PRO A 51 -56.29 -22.70 -55.36
C PRO A 51 -55.42 -23.10 -54.16
N THR A 52 -55.41 -24.40 -53.81
CA THR A 52 -54.69 -24.92 -52.63
C THR A 52 -53.22 -24.51 -52.58
N ASN A 53 -52.53 -24.53 -53.72
CA ASN A 53 -51.12 -24.12 -53.85
C ASN A 53 -50.89 -22.61 -53.68
N GLU A 54 -51.87 -21.77 -54.05
CA GLU A 54 -51.82 -20.32 -53.78
C GLU A 54 -52.15 -20.03 -52.31
N PHE A 55 -53.06 -20.79 -51.70
CA PHE A 55 -53.43 -20.64 -50.30
C PHE A 55 -52.32 -21.08 -49.32
N GLU A 56 -51.64 -22.19 -49.62
CA GLU A 56 -50.51 -22.71 -48.81
C GLU A 56 -49.26 -21.80 -48.85
N ASP A 57 -49.17 -20.92 -49.85
CA ASP A 57 -48.13 -19.89 -49.93
C ASP A 57 -48.43 -18.65 -49.05
N LEU A 58 -49.60 -18.55 -48.40
CA LEU A 58 -49.94 -17.36 -47.62
C LEU A 58 -49.53 -17.45 -46.14
N ILE A 59 -48.96 -16.36 -45.65
CA ILE A 59 -48.70 -16.08 -44.24
C ILE A 59 -49.75 -15.08 -43.76
N PHE A 60 -50.38 -15.39 -42.63
CA PHE A 60 -51.41 -14.56 -42.01
C PHE A 60 -50.86 -13.94 -40.73
N TRP A 61 -50.73 -12.62 -40.71
CA TRP A 61 -50.45 -11.81 -39.53
C TRP A 61 -51.69 -10.96 -39.17
N PRO A 62 -51.80 -10.43 -37.93
CA PRO A 62 -52.93 -9.59 -37.51
C PRO A 62 -53.31 -8.44 -38.46
N SER A 63 -52.31 -7.76 -39.04
CA SER A 63 -52.47 -6.55 -39.85
C SER A 63 -52.28 -6.78 -41.36
N VAL A 64 -51.68 -7.89 -41.77
CA VAL A 64 -51.33 -8.18 -43.17
C VAL A 64 -51.37 -9.68 -43.52
N VAL A 65 -51.67 -9.98 -44.79
CA VAL A 65 -51.52 -11.31 -45.39
C VAL A 65 -50.46 -11.21 -46.49
N LEU A 66 -49.46 -12.09 -46.54
CA LEU A 66 -48.31 -11.98 -47.46
C LEU A 66 -47.83 -13.32 -48.02
N SER A 67 -47.13 -13.28 -49.16
CA SER A 67 -46.56 -14.47 -49.81
C SER A 67 -45.31 -14.98 -49.09
N LYS A 68 -45.30 -16.28 -48.79
CA LYS A 68 -44.20 -17.04 -48.18
C LYS A 68 -43.03 -17.22 -49.14
N SER A 69 -43.31 -17.66 -50.37
CA SER A 69 -42.27 -18.04 -51.34
C SER A 69 -41.52 -16.86 -51.95
N LYS A 70 -42.15 -15.68 -51.97
CA LYS A 70 -41.58 -14.44 -52.50
C LYS A 70 -41.15 -13.49 -51.38
N LEU A 71 -42.11 -12.73 -50.85
CA LEU A 71 -41.83 -11.60 -49.98
C LEU A 71 -41.18 -12.01 -48.66
N TRP A 72 -41.74 -12.99 -47.96
CA TRP A 72 -41.13 -13.48 -46.72
C TRP A 72 -39.77 -14.13 -46.95
N LYS A 73 -39.58 -14.83 -48.08
CA LYS A 73 -38.29 -15.44 -48.42
C LYS A 73 -37.20 -14.38 -48.66
N GLU A 74 -37.56 -13.26 -49.28
CA GLU A 74 -36.66 -12.11 -49.43
C GLU A 74 -36.31 -11.51 -48.05
N CYS A 75 -37.31 -11.23 -47.20
CA CYS A 75 -37.12 -10.74 -45.84
C CYS A 75 -36.23 -11.68 -44.98
N ASP A 76 -36.50 -13.00 -45.03
CA ASP A 76 -35.72 -14.05 -44.35
C ASP A 76 -34.27 -14.13 -44.85
N SER A 77 -34.05 -13.97 -46.16
CA SER A 77 -32.69 -13.94 -46.73
C SER A 77 -31.90 -12.69 -46.35
N LEU A 78 -32.59 -11.55 -46.21
CA LEU A 78 -32.00 -10.29 -45.77
C LEU A 78 -31.67 -10.34 -44.27
N ALA A 79 -32.60 -10.82 -43.44
CA ALA A 79 -32.39 -11.07 -42.01
C ALA A 79 -31.15 -11.93 -41.76
N LYS A 80 -30.98 -13.03 -42.52
CA LYS A 80 -29.82 -13.91 -42.43
C LYS A 80 -28.51 -13.23 -42.83
N ASN A 81 -28.53 -12.33 -43.81
CA ASN A 81 -27.35 -11.56 -44.20
C ASN A 81 -26.91 -10.58 -43.11
N ILE A 82 -27.87 -9.87 -42.50
CA ILE A 82 -27.60 -8.95 -41.39
C ILE A 82 -27.10 -9.72 -40.16
N LEU A 83 -27.78 -10.81 -39.77
CA LEU A 83 -27.35 -11.66 -38.64
C LEU A 83 -25.95 -12.23 -38.84
N GLN A 84 -25.60 -12.70 -40.05
CA GLN A 84 -24.25 -13.19 -40.36
C GLN A 84 -23.16 -12.11 -40.29
N THR A 85 -23.53 -10.83 -40.42
CA THR A 85 -22.58 -9.70 -40.44
C THR A 85 -22.45 -9.06 -39.05
N ASN A 86 -23.56 -8.89 -38.33
CA ASN A 86 -23.64 -8.09 -37.11
C ASN A 86 -24.02 -8.89 -35.85
N HIS A 87 -24.45 -10.15 -35.98
CA HIS A 87 -25.06 -10.99 -34.92
C HIS A 87 -26.36 -10.44 -34.29
N PHE A 88 -26.84 -9.28 -34.73
CA PHE A 88 -28.17 -8.74 -34.41
C PHE A 88 -28.79 -8.13 -35.68
N CYS A 89 -30.11 -8.09 -35.72
CA CYS A 89 -30.90 -7.58 -36.84
C CYS A 89 -32.14 -6.85 -36.31
N PRO A 90 -32.27 -5.54 -36.52
CA PRO A 90 -33.53 -4.84 -36.29
C PRO A 90 -34.65 -5.44 -37.15
N THR A 91 -35.84 -5.59 -36.58
CA THR A 91 -36.99 -6.21 -37.24
C THR A 91 -37.61 -5.29 -38.30
N GLU A 92 -37.30 -3.99 -38.26
CA GLU A 92 -37.74 -3.02 -39.27
C GLU A 92 -36.88 -3.08 -40.55
N ASP A 93 -35.57 -3.31 -40.43
CA ASP A 93 -34.62 -3.36 -41.55
C ASP A 93 -34.89 -4.49 -42.55
N ILE A 94 -35.56 -5.55 -42.09
CA ILE A 94 -35.94 -6.71 -42.92
C ILE A 94 -37.27 -6.52 -43.64
N LEU A 95 -38.02 -5.47 -43.31
CA LEU A 95 -39.33 -5.19 -43.86
C LEU A 95 -39.26 -4.09 -44.93
N PRO A 96 -40.00 -4.22 -46.05
CA PRO A 96 -40.14 -3.13 -46.98
C PRO A 96 -40.79 -1.89 -46.33
N PRO A 97 -40.42 -0.65 -46.71
CA PRO A 97 -40.87 0.58 -46.05
C PRO A 97 -42.39 0.80 -46.08
N GLN A 98 -43.11 0.14 -47.00
CA GLN A 98 -44.57 0.14 -47.02
C GLN A 98 -45.24 -0.57 -45.81
N PHE A 99 -44.48 -1.28 -44.96
CA PHE A 99 -44.99 -1.98 -43.78
C PHE A 99 -45.11 -1.12 -42.50
N ALA A 100 -44.96 0.20 -42.59
CA ALA A 100 -45.09 1.14 -41.47
C ALA A 100 -46.46 1.18 -40.73
N PHE A 101 -47.39 0.27 -41.08
CA PHE A 101 -48.71 0.10 -40.45
C PHE A 101 -48.79 -1.13 -39.52
N LEU A 102 -47.71 -1.92 -39.37
CA LEU A 102 -47.67 -3.10 -38.51
C LEU A 102 -47.81 -2.75 -37.02
N THR A 103 -48.17 -3.76 -36.22
CA THR A 103 -48.33 -3.67 -34.77
C THR A 103 -47.40 -4.65 -34.05
N ASP A 104 -47.22 -4.48 -32.75
CA ASP A 104 -46.41 -5.38 -31.88
C ASP A 104 -46.80 -6.87 -32.04
N LYS A 105 -48.07 -7.15 -32.35
CA LYS A 105 -48.58 -8.51 -32.60
C LYS A 105 -48.16 -9.09 -33.95
N ASP A 106 -47.85 -8.24 -34.92
CA ASP A 106 -47.23 -8.62 -36.18
C ASP A 106 -45.72 -8.83 -35.98
N TYR A 107 -45.04 -7.93 -35.26
CA TYR A 107 -43.62 -8.09 -34.89
C TYR A 107 -43.35 -9.38 -34.09
N ALA A 108 -44.20 -9.72 -33.11
CA ALA A 108 -44.13 -11.02 -32.43
C ALA A 108 -44.25 -12.22 -33.38
N LYS A 109 -45.02 -12.11 -34.46
CA LYS A 109 -45.16 -13.17 -35.49
C LYS A 109 -44.01 -13.21 -36.48
N ILE A 110 -43.28 -12.11 -36.66
CA ILE A 110 -42.02 -12.05 -37.41
C ILE A 110 -40.94 -12.79 -36.61
N VAL A 111 -40.75 -12.40 -35.34
CA VAL A 111 -39.80 -13.04 -34.41
C VAL A 111 -40.05 -14.55 -34.28
N GLU A 112 -41.29 -14.96 -34.02
CA GLU A 112 -41.67 -16.38 -33.96
C GLU A 112 -41.28 -17.14 -35.24
N ARG A 113 -41.37 -16.53 -36.43
CA ARG A 113 -40.99 -17.20 -37.67
C ARG A 113 -39.49 -17.27 -37.91
N LEU A 114 -38.74 -16.25 -37.50
CA LEU A 114 -37.28 -16.25 -37.58
C LEU A 114 -36.69 -17.31 -36.65
N GLN A 115 -37.18 -17.37 -35.40
CA GLN A 115 -36.76 -18.36 -34.40
C GLN A 115 -37.08 -19.81 -34.81
N ASN A 116 -38.23 -20.06 -35.43
CA ASN A 116 -38.66 -21.41 -35.80
C ASN A 116 -37.96 -22.01 -37.04
N TYR A 117 -37.16 -21.23 -37.79
CA TYR A 117 -36.60 -21.71 -39.07
C TYR A 117 -35.22 -22.36 -38.94
N GLU A 118 -34.46 -22.07 -37.87
CA GLU A 118 -33.08 -22.53 -37.70
C GLU A 118 -32.93 -23.47 -36.50
N ASN A 119 -33.03 -24.77 -36.77
CA ASN A 119 -32.67 -25.84 -35.83
C ASN A 119 -31.16 -25.82 -35.54
N GLY A 120 -30.71 -24.90 -34.69
CA GLY A 120 -29.31 -24.84 -34.23
C GLY A 120 -28.83 -23.50 -33.67
N VAL A 121 -29.54 -22.39 -33.90
CA VAL A 121 -29.10 -21.05 -33.46
C VAL A 121 -29.96 -20.56 -32.30
N ASN A 122 -29.33 -20.12 -31.21
CA ASN A 122 -30.00 -19.52 -30.05
C ASN A 122 -30.44 -18.07 -30.35
N LEU A 123 -31.38 -17.91 -31.28
CA LEU A 123 -31.97 -16.61 -31.62
C LEU A 123 -32.90 -16.13 -30.51
N ARG A 124 -32.51 -15.05 -29.82
CA ARG A 124 -33.36 -14.29 -28.91
C ARG A 124 -33.92 -13.05 -29.62
N ALA A 125 -34.90 -12.41 -28.99
CA ALA A 125 -35.37 -11.10 -29.36
C ALA A 125 -35.57 -10.26 -28.09
N THR A 126 -35.54 -8.94 -28.25
CA THR A 126 -35.84 -7.97 -27.18
C THR A 126 -37.32 -8.05 -26.77
N GLU A 127 -37.65 -7.64 -25.53
CA GLU A 127 -39.04 -7.65 -25.02
C GLU A 127 -40.06 -6.91 -25.92
N ASP A 128 -39.61 -5.89 -26.65
CA ASP A 128 -40.40 -5.07 -27.57
C ASP A 128 -40.49 -5.63 -29.01
N TYR A 129 -39.84 -6.78 -29.28
CA TYR A 129 -39.69 -7.42 -30.60
C TYR A 129 -38.96 -6.55 -31.66
N SER A 130 -38.31 -5.46 -31.25
CA SER A 130 -37.61 -4.53 -32.16
C SER A 130 -36.34 -5.11 -32.77
N VAL A 131 -35.65 -6.03 -32.08
CA VAL A 131 -34.39 -6.63 -32.54
C VAL A 131 -34.37 -8.13 -32.30
N VAL A 132 -33.89 -8.90 -33.29
CA VAL A 132 -33.57 -10.34 -33.19
C VAL A 132 -32.05 -10.51 -33.18
N PHE A 133 -31.51 -11.40 -32.36
CA PHE A 133 -30.06 -11.54 -32.20
C PHE A 133 -29.57 -12.93 -31.80
N GLU A 134 -28.35 -13.26 -32.23
CA GLU A 134 -27.64 -14.50 -31.93
C GLU A 134 -26.93 -14.41 -30.58
N HIS A 135 -27.69 -14.60 -29.49
CA HIS A 135 -27.27 -14.32 -28.11
C HIS A 135 -25.78 -14.64 -27.77
N PRO A 136 -25.27 -15.88 -27.91
CA PRO A 136 -23.87 -16.16 -27.55
C PRO A 136 -22.86 -15.51 -28.51
N GLN A 137 -23.13 -15.46 -29.82
CA GLN A 137 -22.20 -14.90 -30.81
C GLN A 137 -22.10 -13.38 -30.70
N LEU A 138 -23.22 -12.71 -30.39
CA LEU A 138 -23.27 -11.27 -30.17
C LEU A 138 -22.43 -10.87 -28.96
N VAL A 139 -22.58 -11.56 -27.83
CA VAL A 139 -21.78 -11.30 -26.62
C VAL A 139 -20.29 -11.56 -26.89
N ASP A 140 -19.93 -12.67 -27.54
CA ASP A 140 -18.54 -12.95 -27.94
C ASP A 140 -17.97 -11.93 -28.95
N SER A 141 -18.82 -11.33 -29.79
CA SER A 141 -18.43 -10.23 -30.69
C SER A 141 -18.17 -8.94 -29.91
N TRP A 142 -19.09 -8.54 -29.03
CA TRP A 142 -18.94 -7.35 -28.20
C TRP A 142 -17.72 -7.43 -27.28
N LEU A 143 -17.45 -8.60 -26.68
CA LEU A 143 -16.24 -8.83 -25.88
C LEU A 143 -14.97 -8.60 -26.69
N ARG A 144 -14.91 -9.08 -27.94
CA ARG A 144 -13.78 -8.84 -28.85
C ARG A 144 -13.60 -7.37 -29.23
N LEU A 145 -14.69 -6.60 -29.33
CA LEU A 145 -14.63 -5.15 -29.60
C LEU A 145 -14.06 -4.36 -28.42
N VAL A 146 -14.44 -4.69 -27.18
CA VAL A 146 -13.97 -3.99 -25.97
C VAL A 146 -12.66 -4.53 -25.39
N ASP A 147 -12.16 -5.65 -25.90
CA ASP A 147 -10.97 -6.37 -25.43
C ASP A 147 -9.73 -5.47 -25.25
N GLY A 148 -9.49 -4.55 -26.19
CA GLY A 148 -8.41 -3.56 -26.12
C GLY A 148 -8.56 -2.60 -24.92
N PHE A 149 -9.75 -2.00 -24.78
CA PHE A 149 -10.09 -1.11 -23.66
C PHE A 149 -10.02 -1.82 -22.31
N VAL A 150 -10.53 -3.04 -22.23
CA VAL A 150 -10.50 -3.87 -21.01
C VAL A 150 -9.07 -4.15 -20.58
N ARG A 151 -8.15 -4.46 -21.51
CA ARG A 151 -6.72 -4.65 -21.19
C ARG A 151 -6.01 -3.35 -20.82
N GLU A 152 -6.26 -2.25 -21.53
CA GLU A 152 -5.68 -0.95 -21.18
C GLU A 152 -6.09 -0.53 -19.76
N ARG A 153 -7.38 -0.68 -19.43
CA ARG A 153 -7.88 -0.33 -18.11
C ARG A 153 -7.35 -1.26 -17.03
N ALA A 154 -7.25 -2.56 -17.29
CA ALA A 154 -6.60 -3.51 -16.38
C ALA A 154 -5.12 -3.17 -16.11
N ALA A 155 -4.35 -2.78 -17.13
CA ALA A 155 -2.96 -2.36 -16.99
C ALA A 155 -2.81 -1.06 -16.18
N LYS A 156 -3.76 -0.12 -16.32
CA LYS A 156 -3.80 1.14 -15.57
C LYS A 156 -4.20 0.94 -14.11
N ASP A 157 -5.20 0.10 -13.85
CA ASP A 157 -5.77 -0.10 -12.51
C ASP A 157 -4.90 -1.04 -11.63
N ALA A 158 -4.13 -1.96 -12.24
CA ALA A 158 -3.30 -2.92 -11.52
C ALA A 158 -2.29 -2.28 -10.53
N PRO A 159 -1.50 -1.24 -10.90
CA PRO A 159 -0.64 -0.53 -9.96
C PRO A 159 -1.41 0.14 -8.81
N GLU A 160 -2.54 0.78 -9.09
CA GLU A 160 -3.34 1.50 -8.07
C GLU A 160 -3.95 0.53 -7.06
N LEU A 161 -4.56 -0.56 -7.53
CA LEU A 161 -5.14 -1.60 -6.68
C LEU A 161 -4.08 -2.28 -5.79
N ARG A 162 -2.86 -2.45 -6.31
CA ARG A 162 -1.74 -3.05 -5.58
C ARG A 162 -1.15 -2.11 -4.53
N LYS A 163 -1.09 -0.81 -4.82
CA LYS A 163 -0.78 0.24 -3.83
C LYS A 163 -1.81 0.27 -2.71
N ALA A 164 -3.11 0.29 -3.04
CA ALA A 164 -4.19 0.28 -2.04
C ALA A 164 -4.14 -0.97 -1.14
N HIS A 165 -3.78 -2.14 -1.68
CA HIS A 165 -3.57 -3.36 -0.89
C HIS A 165 -2.40 -3.23 0.09
N LEU A 166 -1.26 -2.65 -0.32
CA LEU A 166 -0.13 -2.38 0.56
C LEU A 166 -0.50 -1.40 1.69
N ASP A 167 -1.16 -0.29 1.35
CA ASP A 167 -1.58 0.72 2.32
C ASP A 167 -2.56 0.13 3.36
N ALA A 168 -3.44 -0.79 2.93
CA ALA A 168 -4.31 -1.54 3.84
C ALA A 168 -3.53 -2.51 4.77
N ILE A 169 -2.49 -3.19 4.27
CA ILE A 169 -1.61 -4.07 5.09
C ILE A 169 -0.80 -3.25 6.10
N LEU A 170 -0.32 -2.06 5.73
CA LEU A 170 0.39 -1.15 6.63
C LEU A 170 -0.56 -0.51 7.65
N GLY A 171 -1.77 -0.13 7.22
CA GLY A 171 -2.82 0.42 8.07
C GLY A 171 -3.39 -0.59 9.10
N THR A 172 -3.51 -1.86 8.74
CA THR A 172 -3.97 -2.92 9.66
C THR A 172 -2.96 -3.19 10.77
N LYS A 173 -1.65 -3.25 10.47
CA LYS A 173 -0.59 -3.28 11.51
C LYS A 173 -0.67 -2.08 12.46
N ARG A 174 -1.04 -0.90 11.96
CA ARG A 174 -1.25 0.33 12.76
C ARG A 174 -2.50 0.23 13.67
N ALA A 175 -3.49 -0.59 13.33
CA ALA A 175 -4.67 -0.86 14.14
C ALA A 175 -4.40 -1.92 15.21
N GLU A 176 -3.69 -3.01 14.88
CA GLU A 176 -3.26 -4.04 15.85
C GLU A 176 -2.40 -3.43 16.97
N ALA A 177 -1.47 -2.54 16.61
CA ALA A 177 -0.67 -1.78 17.57
C ALA A 177 -1.49 -0.82 18.48
N LYS A 178 -2.72 -0.45 18.09
CA LYS A 178 -3.67 0.29 18.94
C LYS A 178 -4.51 -0.62 19.81
N GLY A 179 -4.89 -1.82 19.33
CA GLY A 179 -5.62 -2.82 20.10
C GLY A 179 -4.89 -3.28 21.36
N ALA A 180 -3.55 -3.36 21.31
CA ALA A 180 -2.72 -3.71 22.46
C ALA A 180 -2.76 -2.69 23.63
N LYS A 181 -3.22 -1.45 23.42
CA LYS A 181 -3.23 -0.40 24.48
C LYS A 181 -4.41 -0.49 25.45
N GLY A 182 -5.27 -1.51 25.34
CA GLY A 182 -6.43 -1.69 26.22
C GLY A 182 -6.14 -2.28 27.61
N ALA A 183 -4.94 -2.83 27.84
CA ALA A 183 -4.67 -3.70 29.00
C ALA A 183 -3.40 -3.37 29.79
N GLU A 184 -2.92 -2.12 29.79
CA GLU A 184 -1.77 -1.74 30.63
C GLU A 184 -1.93 -0.33 31.23
N LYS A 185 -2.86 -0.23 32.18
CA LYS A 185 -3.02 0.95 33.04
C LYS A 185 -2.96 0.58 34.52
N GLN A 186 -1.86 -0.07 34.91
CA GLN A 186 -1.56 -0.31 36.32
C GLN A 186 -0.09 -0.01 36.65
N GLN A 187 0.13 1.24 37.05
CA GLN A 187 1.10 1.60 38.08
C GLN A 187 2.59 1.36 37.76
N GLN A 188 3.09 2.03 36.73
CA GLN A 188 4.52 2.32 36.61
C GLN A 188 4.90 3.32 37.72
N LYS A 189 5.48 2.80 38.80
CA LYS A 189 6.05 3.57 39.91
C LYS A 189 7.56 3.39 39.89
N ASP A 190 8.28 4.47 40.18
CA ASP A 190 9.73 4.56 40.11
C ASP A 190 10.48 3.52 40.96
N ASP A 191 11.24 2.65 40.30
CA ASP A 191 12.38 1.91 40.86
C ASP A 191 13.67 2.40 40.14
N TRP A 192 14.05 3.65 40.43
CA TRP A 192 15.26 4.32 39.93
C TRP A 192 16.40 4.31 40.96
N GLU A 193 16.49 3.30 41.84
CA GLU A 193 17.66 3.15 42.71
C GLU A 193 18.88 2.65 41.91
N VAL A 194 19.95 3.45 41.97
CA VAL A 194 21.28 3.10 41.49
C VAL A 194 21.92 2.17 42.52
N ASP A 195 22.30 0.96 42.12
CA ASP A 195 23.06 0.02 42.95
C ASP A 195 24.41 0.64 43.33
N ARG A 196 24.48 1.27 44.50
CA ARG A 196 25.74 1.65 45.14
C ARG A 196 26.41 0.39 45.64
N ALA A 197 27.59 0.08 45.09
CA ALA A 197 28.40 -1.04 45.54
C ALA A 197 28.73 -0.94 47.04
N GLY A 198 28.16 -1.84 47.85
CA GLY A 198 28.50 -2.04 49.26
C GLY A 198 27.33 -1.86 50.25
N GLY A 199 26.57 -2.92 50.53
CA GLY A 199 25.42 -2.80 51.46
C GLY A 199 24.61 -4.06 51.80
N LYS A 200 25.24 -5.10 52.35
CA LYS A 200 24.66 -6.14 53.26
C LYS A 200 23.19 -6.58 53.05
N LYS A 201 23.00 -7.79 52.49
CA LYS A 201 21.72 -8.54 52.47
C LYS A 201 21.00 -8.54 53.83
N VAL A 202 19.69 -8.24 53.85
CA VAL A 202 18.77 -8.62 54.94
C VAL A 202 17.60 -9.41 54.38
N ASN A 203 17.39 -10.57 54.98
CA ASN A 203 16.40 -11.57 54.58
C ASN A 203 15.05 -11.28 55.26
N LYS A 204 13.91 -11.38 54.55
CA LYS A 204 12.61 -11.52 55.22
C LYS A 204 11.56 -12.27 54.39
N SER A 205 11.15 -13.41 54.94
CA SER A 205 10.17 -14.37 54.45
C SER A 205 8.73 -14.05 54.92
N ALA A 206 7.73 -14.27 54.06
CA ALA A 206 6.36 -14.77 54.34
C ALA A 206 5.48 -14.61 53.07
N GLY A 207 4.45 -15.42 52.79
CA GLY A 207 3.98 -16.61 53.49
C GLY A 207 2.49 -16.97 53.26
N ALA A 208 2.22 -17.81 52.26
CA ALA A 208 1.13 -18.82 52.21
C ALA A 208 -0.37 -18.47 51.94
N LYS A 209 -1.04 -19.53 51.42
CA LYS A 209 -2.50 -19.85 51.28
C LYS A 209 -3.27 -19.26 50.08
N LYS A 210 -4.28 -19.91 49.47
CA LYS A 210 -4.70 -21.33 49.18
C LYS A 210 -6.23 -21.36 48.96
N GLY A 211 -6.70 -21.96 47.85
CA GLY A 211 -8.12 -22.33 47.58
C GLY A 211 -8.76 -21.56 46.42
N GLY A 212 -9.69 -22.10 45.61
CA GLY A 212 -10.21 -23.48 45.51
C GLY A 212 -11.67 -23.55 45.00
N GLY A 213 -11.99 -24.45 44.05
CA GLY A 213 -13.35 -24.73 43.51
C GLY A 213 -13.83 -23.75 42.41
N ALA A 214 -14.39 -24.11 41.24
CA ALA A 214 -15.38 -25.15 40.84
C ALA A 214 -16.82 -24.90 41.39
N GLY A 215 -17.92 -24.89 40.61
CA GLY A 215 -18.12 -24.95 39.14
C GLY A 215 -19.56 -25.38 38.75
N LYS A 216 -20.01 -25.12 37.50
CA LYS A 216 -21.31 -25.53 36.87
C LYS A 216 -22.57 -24.88 37.51
N GLY A 217 -23.69 -24.57 36.84
CA GLY A 217 -24.16 -24.63 35.45
C GLY A 217 -25.53 -23.89 35.34
N ALA A 218 -26.41 -24.07 34.34
CA ALA A 218 -26.36 -24.85 33.11
C ALA A 218 -27.44 -24.41 32.06
N ALA A 219 -27.04 -24.34 30.78
CA ALA A 219 -27.79 -24.79 29.58
C ALA A 219 -29.16 -24.20 29.16
N GLY A 220 -29.15 -23.48 28.02
CA GLY A 220 -30.25 -23.40 27.05
C GLY A 220 -29.71 -23.61 25.63
N LYS A 221 -30.24 -24.58 24.86
CA LYS A 221 -29.52 -25.22 23.73
C LYS A 221 -30.28 -25.16 22.39
N ARG A 222 -29.71 -24.45 21.41
CA ARG A 222 -29.90 -24.66 19.95
C ARG A 222 -28.52 -24.46 19.31
N LYS A 223 -27.81 -25.50 18.89
CA LYS A 223 -27.89 -26.14 17.55
C LYS A 223 -27.85 -25.07 16.45
N GLY A 224 -26.79 -24.89 15.67
CA GLY A 224 -25.56 -25.67 15.53
C GLY A 224 -25.15 -25.68 14.07
N GLY A 225 -24.21 -24.81 13.69
CA GLY A 225 -23.61 -24.69 12.37
C GLY A 225 -22.17 -24.21 12.56
N THR A 226 -21.24 -24.77 11.79
CA THR A 226 -19.81 -24.65 12.06
C THR A 226 -19.27 -23.28 11.63
N GLU A 227 -19.02 -22.38 12.58
CA GLU A 227 -18.21 -21.19 12.35
C GLU A 227 -16.72 -21.58 12.29
N SER A 228 -16.32 -22.11 11.14
CA SER A 228 -14.94 -22.18 10.67
C SER A 228 -14.88 -21.55 9.28
N ASP A 229 -13.82 -20.78 9.01
CA ASP A 229 -13.55 -20.05 7.75
C ASP A 229 -14.32 -18.75 7.48
N ALA A 230 -14.69 -18.01 8.54
CA ALA A 230 -14.91 -16.56 8.46
C ALA A 230 -13.58 -15.76 8.53
N GLN A 231 -12.51 -16.28 7.93
CA GLN A 231 -11.27 -15.54 7.67
C GLN A 231 -10.87 -15.66 6.20
N ALA A 232 -11.84 -15.37 5.33
CA ALA A 232 -11.58 -15.07 3.94
C ALA A 232 -10.56 -13.92 3.88
N LYS A 233 -9.35 -14.23 3.43
CA LYS A 233 -8.36 -13.21 3.04
C LYS A 233 -9.05 -12.29 2.03
N TYR A 234 -9.09 -11.00 2.32
CA TYR A 234 -9.60 -10.01 1.38
C TYR A 234 -8.77 -10.08 0.09
N ASP A 235 -9.36 -10.62 -0.98
CA ASP A 235 -8.74 -10.65 -2.29
C ASP A 235 -9.20 -9.41 -3.07
N PRO A 236 -8.34 -8.37 -3.24
CA PRO A 236 -8.73 -7.15 -3.93
C PRO A 236 -9.11 -7.37 -5.40
N LEU A 237 -8.66 -8.47 -6.03
CA LEU A 237 -9.04 -8.82 -7.40
C LEU A 237 -10.48 -9.31 -7.50
N SER A 238 -11.04 -9.87 -6.41
CA SER A 238 -12.41 -10.41 -6.40
C SER A 238 -13.49 -9.31 -6.42
N THR A 239 -13.16 -8.11 -5.92
CA THR A 239 -14.06 -6.96 -5.84
C THR A 239 -13.92 -5.98 -7.01
N ALA A 240 -12.87 -6.12 -7.83
CA ALA A 240 -12.61 -5.21 -8.94
C ALA A 240 -13.66 -5.35 -10.05
N ARG A 241 -14.15 -4.20 -10.55
CA ARG A 241 -15.16 -4.08 -11.60
C ARG A 241 -14.91 -2.85 -12.48
N LEU A 242 -15.24 -2.96 -13.76
CA LEU A 242 -15.34 -1.82 -14.67
C LEU A 242 -16.67 -1.07 -14.43
N PRO A 243 -16.71 0.26 -14.55
CA PRO A 243 -17.95 1.01 -14.65
C PRO A 243 -18.75 0.59 -15.89
N THR A 244 -20.03 0.27 -15.73
CA THR A 244 -20.91 -0.17 -16.83
C THR A 244 -21.03 0.91 -17.91
N ASP A 245 -21.14 2.18 -17.51
CA ASP A 245 -21.30 3.32 -18.43
C ASP A 245 -20.10 3.46 -19.37
N GLU A 246 -18.87 3.44 -18.83
CA GLU A 246 -17.64 3.54 -19.63
C GLU A 246 -17.50 2.37 -20.63
N LEU A 247 -17.92 1.17 -20.23
CA LEU A 247 -17.89 -0.04 -21.04
C LEU A 247 -18.88 0.02 -22.21
N PHE A 248 -20.12 0.47 -21.97
CA PHE A 248 -21.12 0.62 -23.02
C PHE A 248 -20.81 1.80 -23.96
N ASP A 249 -20.19 2.87 -23.47
CA ASP A 249 -19.74 3.97 -24.31
C ASP A 249 -18.54 3.60 -25.20
N GLU A 250 -17.67 2.70 -24.78
CA GLU A 250 -16.67 2.09 -25.67
C GLU A 250 -17.33 1.16 -26.69
N LEU A 251 -18.27 0.30 -26.27
CA LEU A 251 -18.99 -0.57 -27.19
C LEU A 251 -19.74 0.21 -28.28
N ARG A 252 -20.46 1.28 -27.91
CA ARG A 252 -21.14 2.18 -28.86
C ARG A 252 -20.14 2.81 -29.84
N ARG A 253 -18.97 3.27 -29.38
CA ARG A 253 -17.92 3.83 -30.25
C ARG A 253 -17.34 2.78 -31.20
N ALA A 254 -17.09 1.58 -30.72
CA ALA A 254 -16.60 0.47 -31.55
C ALA A 254 -17.63 0.05 -32.61
N VAL A 255 -18.90 -0.14 -32.24
CA VAL A 255 -19.98 -0.53 -33.15
C VAL A 255 -20.26 0.56 -34.19
N ALA A 256 -20.26 1.84 -33.81
CA ALA A 256 -20.48 2.97 -34.73
C ALA A 256 -19.41 3.08 -35.84
N SER A 257 -18.27 2.41 -35.71
CA SER A 257 -17.27 2.29 -36.80
C SER A 257 -17.67 1.26 -37.89
N SER A 258 -18.68 0.44 -37.62
CA SER A 258 -19.09 -0.72 -38.43
C SER A 258 -20.58 -0.72 -38.84
N VAL A 259 -21.46 -0.10 -38.05
CA VAL A 259 -22.91 -0.03 -38.30
C VAL A 259 -23.35 1.43 -38.35
N SER A 260 -23.98 1.84 -39.47
CA SER A 260 -24.30 3.25 -39.77
C SER A 260 -25.30 3.88 -38.80
N ASP A 261 -26.26 3.09 -38.30
CA ASP A 261 -27.36 3.58 -37.46
C ASP A 261 -27.13 3.33 -35.95
N GLY A 262 -25.93 2.86 -35.59
CA GLY A 262 -25.52 2.63 -34.20
C GLY A 262 -26.05 1.34 -33.58
N LEU A 263 -26.02 1.27 -32.25
CA LEU A 263 -26.44 0.11 -31.47
C LEU A 263 -27.81 0.38 -30.81
N PRO A 264 -28.85 -0.47 -31.04
CA PRO A 264 -30.18 -0.25 -30.48
C PRO A 264 -30.20 -0.30 -28.94
N GLU A 265 -30.81 0.69 -28.30
CA GLU A 265 -30.81 0.79 -26.83
C GLU A 265 -31.66 -0.31 -26.15
N SER A 266 -32.70 -0.82 -26.83
CA SER A 266 -33.47 -2.01 -26.39
C SER A 266 -32.57 -3.25 -26.28
N LEU A 267 -31.62 -3.42 -27.19
CA LEU A 267 -30.64 -4.51 -27.18
C LEU A 267 -29.55 -4.30 -26.11
N CYS A 268 -29.14 -3.05 -25.87
CA CYS A 268 -28.21 -2.70 -24.78
C CYS A 268 -28.82 -3.09 -23.42
N ALA A 269 -30.07 -2.71 -23.17
CA ALA A 269 -30.76 -2.97 -21.89
C ALA A 269 -30.98 -4.47 -21.65
N GLU A 270 -31.40 -5.23 -22.67
CA GLU A 270 -31.60 -6.68 -22.59
C GLU A 270 -30.31 -7.45 -22.21
N LEU A 271 -29.14 -6.93 -22.64
CA LEU A 271 -27.84 -7.60 -22.47
C LEU A 271 -26.93 -6.97 -21.41
N GLU A 272 -27.38 -5.94 -20.69
CA GLU A 272 -26.56 -5.17 -19.74
C GLU A 272 -25.92 -6.08 -18.67
N GLU A 273 -26.71 -6.94 -18.01
CA GLU A 273 -26.22 -7.83 -16.97
C GLU A 273 -25.31 -8.94 -17.54
N GLU A 274 -25.72 -9.58 -18.65
CA GLU A 274 -24.97 -10.70 -19.23
C GLU A 274 -23.62 -10.25 -19.81
N PHE A 275 -23.61 -9.20 -20.65
CA PHE A 275 -22.38 -8.63 -21.20
C PHE A 275 -21.52 -7.98 -20.12
N GLY A 276 -22.12 -7.20 -19.22
CA GLY A 276 -21.42 -6.58 -18.10
C GLY A 276 -20.74 -7.60 -17.20
N SER A 277 -21.38 -8.74 -16.91
CA SER A 277 -20.79 -9.85 -16.15
C SER A 277 -19.61 -10.49 -16.89
N ALA A 278 -19.75 -10.77 -18.19
CA ALA A 278 -18.70 -11.37 -19.01
C ALA A 278 -17.48 -10.45 -19.20
N ALA A 279 -17.70 -9.16 -19.49
CA ALA A 279 -16.65 -8.17 -19.60
C ALA A 279 -15.92 -7.96 -18.26
N ASN A 280 -16.64 -7.94 -17.14
CA ASN A 280 -16.04 -7.88 -15.80
C ASN A 280 -15.23 -9.14 -15.46
N LYS A 281 -15.60 -10.32 -15.98
CA LYS A 281 -14.79 -11.54 -15.84
C LYS A 281 -13.48 -11.41 -16.60
N MET A 282 -13.53 -11.03 -17.88
CA MET A 282 -12.36 -10.78 -18.72
C MET A 282 -11.43 -9.72 -18.11
N TYR A 283 -12.00 -8.62 -17.61
CA TYR A 283 -11.26 -7.58 -16.88
C TYR A 283 -10.52 -8.13 -15.67
N ARG A 284 -11.16 -8.95 -14.81
CA ARG A 284 -10.48 -9.56 -13.65
C ARG A 284 -9.38 -10.54 -14.05
N GLU A 285 -9.54 -11.25 -15.16
CA GLU A 285 -8.50 -12.13 -15.70
C GLU A 285 -7.28 -11.33 -16.18
N CYS A 286 -7.48 -10.31 -17.02
CA CYS A 286 -6.41 -9.41 -17.47
C CYS A 286 -5.76 -8.63 -16.31
N LEU A 287 -6.57 -8.10 -15.38
CA LEU A 287 -6.11 -7.41 -14.17
C LEU A 287 -5.27 -8.35 -13.30
N GLY A 288 -5.68 -9.61 -13.17
CA GLY A 288 -4.94 -10.64 -12.44
C GLY A 288 -3.62 -11.04 -13.11
N GLU A 289 -3.46 -10.87 -14.43
CA GLU A 289 -2.19 -11.01 -15.13
C GLU A 289 -1.29 -9.79 -14.92
N GLU A 290 -1.81 -8.57 -15.15
CA GLU A 290 -1.05 -7.33 -14.95
C GLU A 290 -0.62 -7.17 -13.48
N TYR A 291 -1.49 -7.50 -12.52
CA TYR A 291 -1.16 -7.51 -11.08
C TYR A 291 -0.03 -8.46 -10.69
N LYS A 292 0.22 -9.52 -11.49
CA LYS A 292 1.40 -10.40 -11.33
C LYS A 292 2.63 -9.82 -12.03
N LYS A 293 2.47 -9.11 -13.14
CA LYS A 293 3.55 -8.45 -13.91
C LYS A 293 4.11 -7.21 -13.22
N VAL A 294 3.34 -6.50 -12.40
CA VAL A 294 3.87 -5.44 -11.53
C VAL A 294 4.92 -6.09 -10.61
N ASP A 295 6.20 -5.78 -10.79
CA ASP A 295 7.27 -6.38 -9.99
C ASP A 295 7.37 -5.69 -8.61
N PHE A 296 7.74 -6.45 -7.59
CA PHE A 296 7.96 -5.96 -6.23
C PHE A 296 9.44 -5.71 -5.90
N GLY A 297 10.39 -6.11 -6.76
CA GLY A 297 11.84 -5.99 -6.47
C GLY A 297 12.27 -4.59 -5.99
N GLU A 298 11.81 -3.54 -6.67
CA GLU A 298 12.10 -2.15 -6.29
C GLU A 298 11.37 -1.72 -5.00
N GLN A 299 10.09 -2.04 -4.84
CA GLN A 299 9.31 -1.64 -3.66
C GLN A 299 9.66 -2.42 -2.38
N GLN A 300 10.05 -3.68 -2.50
CA GLN A 300 10.59 -4.44 -1.39
C GLN A 300 11.96 -3.91 -0.99
N GLY A 301 12.84 -3.60 -1.95
CA GLY A 301 14.12 -2.92 -1.68
C GLY A 301 13.93 -1.56 -1.00
N LEU A 302 12.99 -0.73 -1.47
CA LEU A 302 12.61 0.54 -0.85
C LEU A 302 12.12 0.36 0.59
N ARG A 303 11.31 -0.67 0.85
CA ARG A 303 10.85 -1.01 2.21
C ARG A 303 11.98 -1.50 3.10
N GLU A 304 12.88 -2.35 2.60
CA GLU A 304 14.05 -2.82 3.35
C GLU A 304 15.02 -1.67 3.65
N ILE A 305 15.25 -0.76 2.71
CA ILE A 305 16.00 0.50 2.92
C ILE A 305 15.35 1.34 4.01
N TYR A 306 14.03 1.49 4.00
CA TYR A 306 13.32 2.26 5.02
C TYR A 306 13.34 1.57 6.40
N GLU A 307 13.14 0.26 6.46
CA GLU A 307 13.26 -0.53 7.71
C GLU A 307 14.68 -0.45 8.29
N GLN A 308 15.73 -0.45 7.45
CA GLN A 308 17.11 -0.18 7.87
C GLN A 308 17.32 1.25 8.38
N LYS A 309 16.72 2.27 7.75
CA LYS A 309 16.73 3.66 8.26
C LYS A 309 16.10 3.74 9.65
N VAL A 310 14.92 3.13 9.85
CA VAL A 310 14.22 3.11 11.15
C VAL A 310 15.00 2.36 12.23
N ALA A 311 15.66 1.26 11.89
CA ALA A 311 16.53 0.53 12.81
C ALA A 311 17.69 1.43 13.29
N LYS A 312 18.35 2.15 12.38
CA LYS A 312 19.40 3.12 12.72
C LYS A 312 18.88 4.26 13.60
N PHE A 313 17.74 4.85 13.29
CA PHE A 313 17.14 5.91 14.13
C PHE A 313 16.88 5.43 15.55
N SER A 314 16.42 4.18 15.69
CA SER A 314 16.16 3.55 16.98
C SER A 314 17.45 3.27 17.76
N GLU A 315 18.53 2.88 17.06
CA GLU A 315 19.85 2.70 17.68
C GLU A 315 20.43 4.04 18.17
N THR A 316 20.47 5.06 17.29
CA THR A 316 20.96 6.41 17.65
C THR A 316 20.15 7.04 18.77
N TYR A 317 18.82 6.91 18.76
CA TYR A 317 17.96 7.44 19.84
C TYR A 317 18.21 6.74 21.18
N ALA A 318 18.39 5.42 21.18
CA ALA A 318 18.70 4.69 22.40
C ALA A 318 20.09 5.05 22.95
N ASP A 319 21.07 5.34 22.09
CA ASP A 319 22.39 5.83 22.49
C ASP A 319 22.32 7.26 23.03
N ILE A 320 21.51 8.16 22.44
CA ILE A 320 21.24 9.49 23.00
C ILE A 320 20.71 9.37 24.44
N CYS A 321 19.72 8.51 24.69
CA CYS A 321 19.19 8.28 26.04
C CYS A 321 20.23 7.67 27.00
N LEU A 322 21.13 6.81 26.51
CA LEU A 322 22.21 6.24 27.31
C LEU A 322 23.23 7.33 27.72
N TYR A 323 23.65 8.17 26.77
CA TYR A 323 24.62 9.24 27.01
C TYR A 323 24.04 10.38 27.85
N GLU A 324 22.77 10.74 27.63
CA GLU A 324 22.03 11.66 28.50
C GLU A 324 22.05 11.16 29.95
N LYS A 325 21.67 9.91 30.18
CA LYS A 325 21.69 9.31 31.53
C LYS A 325 23.10 9.30 32.12
N GLY A 326 24.12 9.09 31.29
CA GLY A 326 25.52 9.19 31.69
C GLY A 326 25.99 10.60 32.06
N THR A 327 25.26 11.67 31.71
CA THR A 327 25.62 13.03 32.15
C THR A 327 25.24 13.33 33.61
N GLU A 328 24.26 12.64 34.19
CA GLU A 328 23.77 12.92 35.56
C GLU A 328 24.86 12.83 36.64
N ILE A 329 25.90 12.01 36.46
CA ILE A 329 27.00 11.92 37.43
C ILE A 329 27.77 13.24 37.59
N PHE A 330 27.60 14.17 36.65
CA PHE A 330 28.21 15.50 36.65
C PHE A 330 27.29 16.61 37.17
N GLU A 331 26.09 16.33 37.70
CA GLU A 331 25.15 17.35 38.22
C GLU A 331 25.78 18.28 39.28
N GLU A 332 26.71 17.79 40.10
CA GLU A 332 27.51 18.60 41.05
C GLU A 332 28.41 19.66 40.36
N ASN A 333 28.58 19.58 39.04
CA ASN A 333 29.39 20.46 38.20
C ASN A 333 28.55 20.94 37.00
N GLU A 334 27.68 21.92 37.27
CA GLU A 334 26.72 22.50 36.31
C GLU A 334 27.35 22.85 34.94
N SER A 335 28.59 23.37 34.92
CA SER A 335 29.30 23.69 33.67
C SER A 335 29.58 22.45 32.84
N LEU A 336 30.14 21.40 33.44
CA LEU A 336 30.48 20.16 32.72
C LEU A 336 29.22 19.40 32.29
N PHE A 337 28.20 19.36 33.16
CA PHE A 337 26.89 18.81 32.86
C PHE A 337 26.24 19.50 31.65
N GLY A 338 26.15 20.84 31.68
CA GLY A 338 25.60 21.65 30.60
C GLY A 338 26.40 21.55 29.30
N ASP A 339 27.74 21.58 29.36
CA ASP A 339 28.60 21.46 28.18
C ASP A 339 28.47 20.09 27.50
N LEU A 340 28.36 18.99 28.27
CA LEU A 340 28.18 17.64 27.74
C LEU A 340 26.80 17.47 27.08
N ARG A 341 25.71 17.92 27.72
CA ARG A 341 24.36 17.93 27.13
C ARG A 341 24.29 18.80 25.88
N THR A 342 24.92 19.98 25.89
CA THR A 342 25.05 20.87 24.72
C THR A 342 25.83 20.20 23.58
N PHE A 343 26.85 19.41 23.90
CA PHE A 343 27.60 18.66 22.89
C PHE A 343 26.77 17.53 22.30
N LEU A 344 26.07 16.74 23.12
CA LEU A 344 25.14 15.69 22.69
C LEU A 344 24.06 16.23 21.73
N LEU A 345 23.48 17.39 22.05
CA LEU A 345 22.50 18.08 21.19
C LEU A 345 23.09 18.45 19.82
N ARG A 346 24.32 18.99 19.80
CA ARG A 346 25.02 19.43 18.59
C ARG A 346 25.65 18.31 17.77
N THR A 347 25.73 17.09 18.31
CA THR A 347 26.21 15.90 17.61
C THR A 347 25.05 14.95 17.32
N LEU A 348 24.79 13.97 18.18
CA LEU A 348 23.89 12.84 17.91
C LEU A 348 22.44 13.28 17.75
N CYS A 349 21.95 14.25 18.53
CA CYS A 349 20.57 14.73 18.36
C CYS A 349 20.40 15.47 17.03
N THR A 350 21.37 16.31 16.66
CA THR A 350 21.39 17.00 15.35
C THR A 350 21.50 15.98 14.20
N GLU A 351 22.35 14.97 14.31
CA GLU A 351 22.51 13.89 13.32
C GLU A 351 21.22 13.09 13.14
N LEU A 352 20.55 12.71 14.23
CA LEU A 352 19.26 12.04 14.20
C LEU A 352 18.18 12.91 13.56
N SER A 353 18.10 14.21 13.92
CA SER A 353 17.14 15.15 13.32
C SER A 353 17.35 15.32 11.81
N LEU A 354 18.60 15.44 11.36
CA LEU A 354 18.94 15.55 9.94
C LEU A 354 18.64 14.24 9.18
N SER A 355 18.92 13.09 9.81
CA SER A 355 18.68 11.78 9.20
C SER A 355 17.19 11.45 9.08
N LEU A 356 16.39 11.84 10.08
CA LEU A 356 14.93 11.78 10.03
C LEU A 356 14.38 12.72 8.94
N LEU A 357 14.81 13.98 8.90
CA LEU A 357 14.39 14.93 7.86
C LEU A 357 14.67 14.38 6.46
N HIS A 358 15.88 13.89 6.23
CA HIS A 358 16.29 13.29 4.95
C HIS A 358 15.44 12.06 4.59
N ALA A 359 15.11 11.19 5.56
CA ALA A 359 14.29 10.01 5.28
C ALA A 359 12.81 10.32 5.05
N VAL A 360 12.29 11.43 5.55
CA VAL A 360 10.91 11.89 5.24
C VAL A 360 10.85 12.66 3.92
N ALA A 361 11.89 13.45 3.59
CA ALA A 361 11.98 14.17 2.31
C ALA A 361 12.35 13.27 1.13
N GLU A 362 13.24 12.30 1.36
CA GLU A 362 13.73 11.33 0.36
C GLU A 362 13.56 9.89 0.87
N PRO A 363 12.32 9.39 1.00
CA PRO A 363 12.06 8.03 1.48
C PRO A 363 12.77 6.99 0.59
N SER A 364 12.73 7.21 -0.73
CA SER A 364 13.27 6.32 -1.75
C SER A 364 14.78 6.37 -1.94
N SER A 365 15.48 7.33 -1.35
CA SER A 365 16.94 7.45 -1.49
C SER A 365 17.64 6.37 -0.68
N SER A 366 18.45 5.53 -1.32
CA SER A 366 19.35 4.58 -0.65
C SER A 366 20.57 5.28 -0.03
N GLN A 367 20.78 6.55 -0.33
CA GLN A 367 21.90 7.33 0.21
C GLN A 367 21.67 7.63 1.69
N GLN A 368 22.75 7.61 2.46
CA GLN A 368 22.74 8.11 3.82
C GLN A 368 22.64 9.63 3.79
N ALA A 369 22.04 10.22 4.82
CA ALA A 369 21.98 11.67 4.94
C ALA A 369 23.41 12.25 4.95
N PRO A 370 23.70 13.32 4.18
CA PRO A 370 24.94 14.07 4.30
C PRO A 370 25.27 14.37 5.76
N GLN A 371 26.47 13.99 6.22
CA GLN A 371 26.87 14.16 7.63
C GLN A 371 26.81 15.61 8.14
N LYS A 372 26.79 16.60 7.23
CA LYS A 372 26.58 18.00 7.56
C LYS A 372 25.70 18.65 6.49
N PHE A 373 24.54 19.15 6.90
CA PHE A 373 23.74 20.06 6.11
C PHE A 373 24.05 21.51 6.49
N THR A 374 24.20 22.39 5.51
CA THR A 374 24.14 23.84 5.76
C THR A 374 22.72 24.24 6.13
N GLN A 375 22.57 25.33 6.87
CA GLN A 375 21.25 25.86 7.26
C GLN A 375 20.33 26.07 6.05
N LYS A 376 20.86 26.57 4.92
CA LYS A 376 20.11 26.73 3.67
C LYS A 376 19.60 25.41 3.09
N GLN A 377 20.44 24.37 3.06
CA GLN A 377 20.02 23.05 2.57
C GLN A 377 18.96 22.42 3.47
N ARG A 378 19.07 22.59 4.80
CA ARG A 378 18.04 22.16 5.75
C ARG A 378 16.71 22.88 5.51
N GLU A 379 16.74 24.21 5.37
CA GLU A 379 15.54 25.02 5.09
C GLU A 379 14.90 24.65 3.75
N GLN A 380 15.71 24.35 2.72
CA GLN A 380 15.24 23.87 1.42
C GLN A 380 14.61 22.47 1.52
N LEU A 381 15.23 21.53 2.24
CA LEU A 381 14.66 20.19 2.49
C LEU A 381 13.32 20.28 3.24
N ILE A 382 13.22 21.15 4.25
CA ILE A 382 11.95 21.41 4.95
C ILE A 382 10.91 21.98 3.98
N ALA A 383 11.26 22.96 3.15
CA ALA A 383 10.34 23.55 2.18
C ALA A 383 9.84 22.55 1.11
N ASN A 384 10.64 21.53 0.78
CA ASN A 384 10.29 20.48 -0.18
C ASN A 384 9.34 19.40 0.39
N LEU A 385 9.06 19.38 1.70
CA LEU A 385 8.12 18.41 2.28
C LEU A 385 6.68 18.68 1.79
N GLU A 386 6.02 17.64 1.28
CA GLU A 386 4.67 17.74 0.66
C GLU A 386 3.58 18.25 1.62
N SER A 387 3.70 17.92 2.92
CA SER A 387 2.71 18.23 3.95
C SER A 387 3.10 19.44 4.78
N LYS A 388 2.21 20.44 4.88
CA LYS A 388 2.38 21.59 5.79
C LYS A 388 2.57 21.18 7.26
N GLU A 389 1.98 20.06 7.67
CA GLU A 389 2.18 19.52 9.02
C GLU A 389 3.59 18.92 9.16
N ALA A 390 4.10 18.22 8.14
CA ALA A 390 5.49 17.76 8.12
C ALA A 390 6.48 18.94 8.18
N GLN A 391 6.21 20.03 7.43
CA GLN A 391 7.00 21.26 7.47
C GLN A 391 7.02 21.92 8.87
N LYS A 392 5.88 21.92 9.56
CA LYS A 392 5.73 22.44 10.93
C LYS A 392 6.50 21.58 11.93
N LEU A 393 6.26 20.27 11.93
CA LEU A 393 6.93 19.32 12.83
C LEU A 393 8.45 19.26 12.58
N ALA A 394 8.89 19.44 11.33
CA ALA A 394 10.31 19.54 11.01
C ALA A 394 10.97 20.80 11.60
N LYS A 395 10.25 21.94 11.67
CA LYS A 395 10.76 23.14 12.35
C LYS A 395 10.85 22.92 13.86
N GLU A 396 9.77 22.43 14.46
CA GLU A 396 9.74 22.05 15.89
C GLU A 396 10.90 21.10 16.26
N LEU A 397 11.27 20.16 15.38
CA LEU A 397 12.40 19.25 15.57
C LEU A 397 13.77 19.94 15.66
N PHE A 398 14.00 21.02 14.91
CA PHE A 398 15.27 21.77 14.97
C PHE A 398 15.24 22.88 16.02
N ASP A 399 14.07 23.45 16.32
CA ASP A 399 13.88 24.41 17.39
C ASP A 399 14.08 23.73 18.76
N GLY A 400 13.63 22.48 18.91
CA GLY A 400 13.85 21.65 20.10
C GLY A 400 15.28 21.15 20.31
N LEU A 401 16.27 21.57 19.51
CA LEU A 401 17.70 21.30 19.78
C LEU A 401 18.31 22.30 20.80
N ASP A 402 17.46 23.06 21.50
CA ASP A 402 17.81 23.96 22.60
C ASP A 402 18.05 23.24 23.94
N SER A 403 17.35 22.13 24.17
CA SER A 403 17.37 21.32 25.38
C SER A 403 17.11 19.85 25.06
N VAL A 404 17.55 18.93 25.94
CA VAL A 404 17.36 17.48 25.71
C VAL A 404 15.88 17.11 25.89
N GLU A 405 15.21 17.80 26.80
CA GLU A 405 13.81 17.66 27.15
C GLU A 405 12.88 18.04 25.98
N HIS A 406 13.08 19.22 25.36
CA HIS A 406 12.33 19.61 24.16
C HIS A 406 12.67 18.71 22.96
N PHE A 407 13.94 18.32 22.80
CA PHE A 407 14.37 17.42 21.72
C PHE A 407 13.59 16.10 21.74
N HIS A 408 13.44 15.47 22.92
CA HIS A 408 12.69 14.23 23.05
C HIS A 408 11.23 14.36 22.62
N GLU A 409 10.57 15.47 22.97
CA GLU A 409 9.19 15.70 22.58
C GLU A 409 9.05 15.92 21.06
N ALA A 410 9.95 16.70 20.46
CA ALA A 410 9.91 17.05 19.05
C ALA A 410 10.32 15.87 18.13
N VAL A 411 11.36 15.11 18.50
CA VAL A 411 11.82 13.94 17.73
C VAL A 411 10.79 12.82 17.73
N GLN A 412 10.06 12.60 18.84
CA GLN A 412 8.97 11.63 18.91
C GLN A 412 7.80 12.02 17.99
N ARG A 413 7.43 13.31 17.94
CA ARG A 413 6.39 13.79 17.02
C ARG A 413 6.78 13.63 15.56
N PHE A 414 7.98 14.06 15.18
CA PHE A 414 8.43 14.00 13.79
C PHE A 414 8.65 12.56 13.32
N ALA A 415 9.28 11.70 14.14
CA ALA A 415 9.42 10.28 13.85
C ALA A 415 8.06 9.59 13.67
N SER A 416 7.09 9.88 14.57
CA SER A 416 5.72 9.33 14.48
C SER A 416 4.98 9.79 13.22
N HIS A 417 5.25 11.01 12.72
CA HIS A 417 4.72 11.48 11.45
C HIS A 417 5.32 10.69 10.27
N GLY A 418 6.64 10.47 10.30
CA GLY A 418 7.35 9.67 9.30
C GLY A 418 7.02 8.16 9.33
N GLY A 419 6.36 7.66 10.39
CA GLY A 419 6.04 6.23 10.56
C GLY A 419 7.01 5.44 11.45
N ALA A 420 8.04 6.09 12.00
CA ALA A 420 8.99 5.49 12.93
C ALA A 420 8.51 5.62 14.40
N MET A 421 8.78 4.60 15.22
CA MET A 421 8.50 4.63 16.66
C MET A 421 9.80 4.50 17.44
N LEU A 422 10.36 5.62 17.89
CA LEU A 422 11.56 5.64 18.71
C LEU A 422 11.20 5.26 20.15
N ARG A 423 11.96 4.35 20.77
CA ARG A 423 11.71 3.89 22.14
C ARG A 423 12.94 4.16 23.00
N GLN A 424 12.71 4.60 24.23
CA GLN A 424 13.76 4.66 25.24
C GLN A 424 14.14 3.21 25.63
N PRO A 425 15.43 2.91 25.78
CA PRO A 425 15.88 1.55 26.09
C PRO A 425 15.53 1.15 27.53
N ASP A 426 15.07 -0.08 27.72
CA ASP A 426 14.72 -0.60 29.05
C ASP A 426 15.97 -0.82 29.95
N LYS A 427 15.79 -1.31 31.20
CA LYS A 427 16.94 -1.56 32.10
C LYS A 427 17.93 -2.60 31.56
N ARG A 428 17.44 -3.62 30.85
CA ARG A 428 18.26 -4.69 30.26
C ARG A 428 18.95 -4.22 28.98
N GLU A 429 18.22 -3.52 28.10
CA GLU A 429 18.78 -2.94 26.88
C GLU A 429 19.87 -1.90 27.20
N ARG A 430 19.68 -1.05 28.23
CA ARG A 430 20.72 -0.13 28.70
C ARG A 430 21.97 -0.85 29.20
N SER A 431 21.83 -1.94 29.97
CA SER A 431 22.97 -2.75 30.41
C SER A 431 23.73 -3.33 29.21
N ASN A 432 23.01 -3.99 28.29
CA ASN A 432 23.60 -4.58 27.09
C ASN A 432 24.32 -3.53 26.22
N ARG A 433 23.76 -2.31 26.09
CA ARG A 433 24.39 -1.20 25.35
C ARG A 433 25.63 -0.65 26.06
N LEU A 434 25.60 -0.52 27.39
CA LEU A 434 26.76 -0.11 28.17
C LEU A 434 27.91 -1.12 28.04
N ASP A 435 27.61 -2.42 27.95
CA ASP A 435 28.62 -3.46 27.72
C ASP A 435 29.14 -3.48 26.28
N LYS A 436 28.27 -3.31 25.28
CA LYS A 436 28.68 -3.08 23.88
C LYS A 436 29.63 -1.88 23.78
N PHE A 437 29.26 -0.73 24.36
CA PHE A 437 30.07 0.50 24.42
C PHE A 437 31.44 0.24 25.06
N GLY A 438 31.50 -0.48 26.18
CA GLY A 438 32.76 -0.84 26.82
C GLY A 438 33.66 -1.73 25.95
N THR A 439 33.08 -2.73 25.29
CA THR A 439 33.80 -3.67 24.41
C THR A 439 34.33 -2.96 23.17
N GLU A 440 33.51 -2.13 22.54
CA GLU A 440 33.88 -1.35 21.36
C GLU A 440 35.00 -0.35 21.66
N LEU A 441 34.91 0.37 22.78
CA LEU A 441 35.97 1.27 23.23
C LEU A 441 37.30 0.54 23.53
N ARG A 442 37.26 -0.69 24.08
CA ARG A 442 38.49 -1.48 24.30
C ARG A 442 39.14 -1.88 22.98
N SER A 443 38.36 -2.35 22.01
CA SER A 443 38.86 -2.67 20.66
C SER A 443 39.49 -1.44 20.01
N GLN A 444 38.78 -0.30 20.04
CA GLN A 444 39.31 0.97 19.53
C GLN A 444 40.59 1.39 20.27
N LEU A 445 40.69 1.22 21.59
CA LEU A 445 41.87 1.57 22.38
C LEU A 445 43.09 0.70 21.99
N ALA A 446 42.90 -0.61 21.82
CA ALA A 446 43.95 -1.54 21.44
C ALA A 446 44.58 -1.15 20.09
N ASP A 447 43.75 -0.86 19.09
CA ASP A 447 44.18 -0.50 17.73
C ASP A 447 44.60 0.98 17.60
N CYS A 448 44.31 1.84 18.58
CA CYS A 448 44.62 3.27 18.49
C CYS A 448 46.13 3.56 18.58
N SER A 449 46.64 4.32 17.61
CA SER A 449 48.00 4.88 17.60
C SER A 449 48.05 6.40 17.82
N ASP A 450 46.91 7.08 17.80
CA ASP A 450 46.81 8.53 17.97
C ASP A 450 46.73 8.91 19.47
N PRO A 451 47.72 9.60 20.05
CA PRO A 451 47.76 9.86 21.49
C PRO A 451 46.55 10.63 22.05
N PRO A 452 46.04 11.70 21.41
CA PRO A 452 44.82 12.39 21.87
C PRO A 452 43.57 11.51 21.85
N THR A 453 43.38 10.70 20.81
CA THR A 453 42.24 9.78 20.70
C THR A 453 42.35 8.66 21.72
N LEU A 454 43.53 8.04 21.88
CA LEU A 454 43.77 7.00 22.89
C LEU A 454 43.45 7.51 24.30
N LEU A 455 43.90 8.72 24.64
CA LEU A 455 43.60 9.33 25.93
C LEU A 455 42.09 9.56 26.14
N LEU A 456 41.35 10.00 25.11
CA LEU A 456 39.90 10.14 25.19
C LEU A 456 39.23 8.77 25.42
N LEU A 457 39.60 7.74 24.65
CA LEU A 457 39.09 6.38 24.80
C LEU A 457 39.35 5.82 26.21
N ALA A 458 40.55 6.03 26.76
CA ALA A 458 40.91 5.63 28.11
C ALA A 458 40.09 6.35 29.19
N VAL A 459 39.83 7.65 29.03
CA VAL A 459 38.94 8.41 29.93
C VAL A 459 37.50 7.88 29.88
N LEU A 460 36.97 7.59 28.69
CA LEU A 460 35.62 7.04 28.54
C LEU A 460 35.51 5.61 29.14
N LEU A 461 36.52 4.77 28.94
CA LEU A 461 36.61 3.45 29.58
C LEU A 461 36.72 3.54 31.10
N THR A 462 37.38 4.57 31.63
CA THR A 462 37.43 4.84 33.08
C THR A 462 36.03 5.15 33.62
N LEU A 463 35.27 5.99 32.92
CA LEU A 463 33.88 6.30 33.28
C LEU A 463 32.99 5.05 33.23
N LYS A 464 33.13 4.19 32.20
CA LYS A 464 32.42 2.90 32.12
C LYS A 464 32.80 1.95 33.25
N LYS A 465 34.10 1.77 33.54
CA LYS A 465 34.60 0.79 34.53
C LYS A 465 34.23 1.15 35.96
N PHE A 466 34.42 2.41 36.37
CA PHE A 466 34.32 2.79 37.79
C PHE A 466 33.03 3.51 38.17
N PHE A 467 32.31 4.07 37.20
CA PHE A 467 31.08 4.84 37.44
C PHE A 467 29.84 4.23 36.73
N GLY A 468 30.02 3.20 35.91
CA GLY A 468 28.92 2.49 35.26
C GLY A 468 28.14 3.33 34.24
N VAL A 469 28.78 4.32 33.61
CA VAL A 469 28.15 5.23 32.64
C VAL A 469 28.88 5.26 31.31
N ALA A 470 28.13 5.52 30.24
CA ALA A 470 28.66 5.91 28.93
C ALA A 470 28.50 7.42 28.77
N VAL A 471 29.53 8.10 28.25
CA VAL A 471 29.51 9.57 28.06
C VAL A 471 29.91 9.91 26.64
N HIS A 472 29.10 10.71 25.95
CA HIS A 472 29.44 11.22 24.63
C HIS A 472 30.29 12.48 24.75
N ALA A 473 31.56 12.39 24.36
CA ALA A 473 32.52 13.49 24.51
C ALA A 473 33.53 13.54 23.36
N SER A 474 34.09 14.72 23.15
CA SER A 474 35.25 15.00 22.29
C SER A 474 36.47 15.42 23.12
N GLY A 475 37.66 15.51 22.49
CA GLY A 475 38.92 15.83 23.16
C GLY A 475 38.92 17.09 24.05
N LYS A 476 38.05 18.08 23.80
CA LYS A 476 37.90 19.27 24.65
C LYS A 476 37.48 18.95 26.10
N PHE A 477 36.82 17.81 26.31
CA PHE A 477 36.33 17.38 27.63
C PHE A 477 37.33 16.55 28.42
N VAL A 478 38.43 16.07 27.81
CA VAL A 478 39.41 15.19 28.47
C VAL A 478 39.90 15.80 29.78
N SER A 479 40.26 17.09 29.78
CA SER A 479 40.74 17.78 30.99
C SER A 479 39.65 17.90 32.08
N PRO A 480 38.43 18.42 31.81
CA PRO A 480 37.31 18.37 32.76
C PRO A 480 36.98 16.97 33.30
N LEU A 481 36.99 15.94 32.45
CA LEU A 481 36.66 14.56 32.83
C LEU A 481 37.75 13.94 33.72
N ILE A 482 39.04 14.17 33.44
CA ILE A 482 40.14 13.73 34.30
C ILE A 482 40.09 14.44 35.66
N LEU A 483 39.74 15.74 35.69
CA LEU A 483 39.53 16.46 36.95
C LEU A 483 38.35 15.91 37.75
N PHE A 484 37.23 15.57 37.09
CA PHE A 484 36.11 14.88 37.74
C PHE A 484 36.54 13.53 38.32
N ILE A 485 37.20 12.68 37.52
CA ILE A 485 37.73 11.38 37.96
C ILE A 485 38.63 11.56 39.18
N SER A 486 39.54 12.53 39.14
CA SER A 486 40.44 12.87 40.24
C SER A 486 39.69 13.27 41.52
N SER A 487 38.62 14.08 41.39
CA SER A 487 37.80 14.51 42.53
C SER A 487 37.01 13.38 43.20
N LYS A 488 36.71 12.30 42.45
CA LYS A 488 35.97 11.14 42.93
C LYS A 488 36.89 9.96 43.27
N ALA A 489 38.15 9.93 42.82
CA ALA A 489 39.10 8.84 43.06
C ALA A 489 39.23 8.45 44.55
N ASN A 490 39.33 9.44 45.44
CA ASN A 490 39.42 9.22 46.89
C ASN A 490 38.10 8.76 47.54
N LYS A 491 36.99 8.71 46.79
CA LYS A 491 35.65 8.28 47.25
C LYS A 491 35.28 6.88 46.76
N VAL A 492 36.02 6.32 45.80
CA VAL A 492 35.83 4.96 45.27
C VAL A 492 36.79 4.02 46.01
N SER A 493 36.32 2.84 46.41
CA SER A 493 37.11 1.89 47.23
C SER A 493 38.13 1.07 46.44
N ASP A 494 38.17 1.18 45.12
CA ASP A 494 39.09 0.44 44.24
C ASP A 494 40.42 1.21 44.07
N PRO A 495 41.56 0.68 44.55
CA PRO A 495 42.85 1.36 44.44
C PRO A 495 43.32 1.55 43.00
N SER A 496 42.88 0.71 42.06
CA SER A 496 43.28 0.81 40.65
C SER A 496 42.77 2.10 39.97
N LEU A 497 41.77 2.78 40.55
CA LEU A 497 41.35 4.10 40.09
C LEU A 497 42.36 5.19 40.43
N SER A 498 43.09 5.10 41.54
CA SER A 498 44.14 6.07 41.88
C SER A 498 45.35 5.92 40.96
N GLU A 499 45.78 4.69 40.69
CA GLU A 499 46.87 4.41 39.76
C GLU A 499 46.53 4.89 38.33
N LEU A 500 45.31 4.59 37.88
CA LEU A 500 44.82 5.04 36.57
C LEU A 500 44.64 6.56 36.49
N ARG A 501 44.18 7.22 37.56
CA ARG A 501 44.13 8.70 37.63
C ARG A 501 45.50 9.31 37.34
N ASP A 502 46.54 8.80 38.00
CA ASP A 502 47.89 9.34 37.87
C ASP A 502 48.46 9.07 36.47
N LEU A 503 48.21 7.88 35.93
CA LEU A 503 48.56 7.54 34.54
C LEU A 503 47.83 8.43 33.50
N LEU A 504 46.54 8.72 33.70
CA LEU A 504 45.76 9.63 32.85
C LEU A 504 46.29 11.07 32.91
N MET A 505 46.62 11.57 34.11
CA MET A 505 47.18 12.92 34.31
C MET A 505 48.57 13.07 33.64
N ASP A 506 49.46 12.09 33.82
CA ASP A 506 50.77 12.05 33.17
C ASP A 506 50.64 11.99 31.64
N THR A 507 49.77 11.12 31.14
CA THR A 507 49.51 10.99 29.69
C THR A 507 48.95 12.29 29.13
N GLN A 508 48.00 12.93 29.82
CA GLN A 508 47.45 14.23 29.43
C GLN A 508 48.55 15.31 29.36
N ARG A 509 49.45 15.36 30.33
CA ARG A 509 50.57 16.31 30.35
C ARG A 509 51.47 16.13 29.13
N LEU A 510 51.85 14.89 28.83
CA LEU A 510 52.70 14.55 27.68
C LEU A 510 52.00 14.85 26.34
N VAL A 511 50.74 14.43 26.17
CA VAL A 511 49.94 14.74 24.97
C VAL A 511 49.87 16.26 24.72
N VAL A 512 49.61 17.06 25.76
CA VAL A 512 49.55 18.53 25.65
C VAL A 512 50.93 19.13 25.35
N ALA A 513 52.03 18.56 25.87
CA ALA A 513 53.38 18.99 25.55
C ALA A 513 53.71 18.74 24.07
N CYS A 514 53.45 17.54 23.56
CA CYS A 514 53.69 17.17 22.16
C CYS A 514 52.90 18.07 21.19
N ILE A 515 51.57 18.22 21.39
CA ILE A 515 50.73 19.08 20.53
C ILE A 515 51.22 20.53 20.51
N ARG A 516 51.68 21.06 21.66
CA ARG A 516 52.24 22.42 21.72
C ARG A 516 53.56 22.53 20.96
N LYS A 517 54.49 21.60 21.16
CA LYS A 517 55.80 21.59 20.47
C LYS A 517 55.64 21.40 18.95
N GLU A 518 54.65 20.64 18.50
CA GLU A 518 54.33 20.48 17.07
C GLU A 518 53.80 21.78 16.45
N ARG A 519 52.84 22.46 17.08
CA ARG A 519 52.35 23.78 16.61
C ARG A 519 53.42 24.87 16.60
N SER A 520 54.37 24.82 17.53
CA SER A 520 55.52 25.75 17.54
C SER A 520 56.49 25.51 16.37
N ASN A 521 56.51 24.30 15.78
CA ASN A 521 57.45 23.94 14.73
C ASN A 521 57.02 24.43 13.34
N GLU A 522 55.71 24.57 13.09
CA GLU A 522 55.16 25.24 11.88
C GLU A 522 55.48 26.75 11.86
N GLY A 523 55.81 27.33 13.03
CA GLY A 523 56.13 28.75 13.24
C GLY A 523 57.62 29.12 13.19
N GLY A 524 58.49 28.28 12.62
CA GLY A 524 59.80 28.70 12.11
C GLY A 524 60.81 29.32 13.08
N ALA A 525 61.05 28.76 14.27
CA ALA A 525 62.28 29.01 15.05
C ALA A 525 62.54 27.91 16.10
N GLY A 526 63.80 27.46 16.26
CA GLY A 526 64.25 26.72 17.47
C GLY A 526 64.89 25.35 17.24
N GLY A 527 66.15 25.34 16.81
CA GLY A 527 67.00 24.13 16.69
C GLY A 527 67.62 23.65 18.01
N GLY A 528 66.89 23.73 19.13
CA GLY A 528 67.33 23.21 20.43
C GLY A 528 66.32 22.20 20.99
N GLY A 529 66.79 21.15 21.66
CA GLY A 529 65.93 20.13 22.27
C GLY A 529 65.31 19.14 21.27
N ALA A 530 66.13 18.52 20.40
CA ALA A 530 65.71 17.33 19.64
C ALA A 530 65.65 16.10 20.56
N GLU A 531 66.68 15.91 21.38
CA GLU A 531 66.84 14.81 22.34
C GLU A 531 65.71 14.78 23.39
N GLU A 532 65.42 15.92 24.04
CA GLU A 532 64.27 16.09 24.96
C GLU A 532 62.91 15.87 24.28
N ARG A 533 62.80 16.10 22.96
CA ARG A 533 61.58 15.80 22.18
C ARG A 533 61.44 14.32 21.84
N GLU A 534 62.55 13.60 21.71
CA GLU A 534 62.58 12.17 21.48
C GLU A 534 62.25 11.43 22.79
N GLU A 535 62.84 11.87 23.91
CA GLU A 535 62.54 11.35 25.25
C GLU A 535 61.07 11.54 25.63
N GLU A 536 60.48 12.73 25.44
CA GLU A 536 59.04 12.95 25.69
C GLU A 536 58.13 12.06 24.83
N LYS A 537 58.53 11.75 23.58
CA LYS A 537 57.78 10.88 22.68
C LYS A 537 57.89 9.41 23.07
N GLU A 538 59.07 8.96 23.53
CA GLU A 538 59.26 7.63 24.09
C GLU A 538 58.45 7.46 25.39
N GLN A 539 58.52 8.44 26.31
CA GLN A 539 57.70 8.47 27.52
C GLN A 539 56.20 8.44 27.20
N LEU A 540 55.72 9.22 26.23
CA LEU A 540 54.31 9.21 25.80
C LEU A 540 53.90 7.84 25.25
N THR A 541 54.74 7.23 24.41
CA THR A 541 54.49 5.90 23.84
C THR A 541 54.41 4.84 24.95
N ALA A 542 55.32 4.90 25.94
CA ALA A 542 55.29 4.02 27.10
C ALA A 542 54.01 4.22 27.94
N ARG A 543 53.58 5.47 28.19
CA ARG A 543 52.32 5.74 28.90
C ARG A 543 51.08 5.27 28.14
N MET A 544 51.07 5.39 26.81
CA MET A 544 50.00 4.84 25.96
C MET A 544 49.91 3.31 26.09
N GLU A 545 51.04 2.61 26.10
CA GLU A 545 51.07 1.15 26.27
C GLU A 545 50.65 0.73 27.69
N CYS A 546 51.02 1.50 28.73
CA CYS A 546 50.48 1.32 30.09
C CYS A 546 48.95 1.46 30.14
N LEU A 547 48.35 2.38 29.37
CA LEU A 547 46.88 2.51 29.28
C LEU A 547 46.24 1.31 28.57
N LYS A 548 46.82 0.84 27.46
CA LYS A 548 46.33 -0.36 26.75
C LYS A 548 46.37 -1.61 27.64
N THR A 549 47.52 -1.88 28.24
CA THR A 549 47.72 -3.02 29.14
C THR A 549 46.78 -2.97 30.36
N PHE A 550 46.60 -1.80 31.00
CA PHE A 550 45.64 -1.64 32.09
C PHE A 550 44.21 -2.07 31.73
N PHE A 551 43.74 -1.72 30.53
CA PHE A 551 42.38 -2.08 30.10
C PHE A 551 42.27 -3.51 29.53
N ALA A 552 43.37 -4.11 29.06
CA ALA A 552 43.42 -5.51 28.65
C ALA A 552 43.45 -6.49 29.84
N GLU A 553 44.33 -6.28 30.82
CA GLU A 553 44.49 -7.20 31.97
C GLU A 553 43.25 -7.28 32.87
N ASN A 554 42.44 -6.22 32.88
CA ASN A 554 41.22 -6.14 33.69
C ASN A 554 39.98 -6.77 33.02
N GLU A 555 40.09 -7.31 31.81
CA GLU A 555 39.01 -8.07 31.16
C GLU A 555 38.84 -9.46 31.79
N LEU A 556 39.97 -10.14 32.09
CA LEU A 556 40.02 -11.46 32.73
C LEU A 556 39.47 -11.52 34.17
N LYS A 557 39.16 -10.38 34.79
CA LYS A 557 38.66 -10.29 36.17
C LYS A 557 37.17 -9.94 36.29
N SER A 558 36.48 -9.64 35.19
CA SER A 558 35.02 -9.40 35.21
C SER A 558 34.17 -10.62 34.84
N ASP A 559 34.80 -11.66 34.27
CA ASP A 559 34.14 -12.89 33.84
C ASP A 559 34.27 -14.06 34.85
N ILE A 560 34.70 -13.74 36.09
CA ILE A 560 34.82 -14.66 37.25
C ILE A 560 34.01 -14.09 38.43
#